data_AF-M7NW74-F1
#
_entry.id   AF-M7NW74-F1
#
_cell.length_a   1.000
_cell.length_b   1.000
_cell.length_c   1.000
_cell.angle_alpha   90.00
_cell.angle_beta   90.00
_cell.angle_gamma   90.00
#
_symmetry.space_group_name_H-M   'P 1'
#
loop_
_entity.id
_entity.type
_entity.pdbx_description
1 polymer ?
#
loop_
_entity_poly.entity_id
_entity_poly.type
_entity_poly.pdbx_seq_one_letter_code
_entity_poly.pdbx_strand_id
1 'polypeptide(L)'
;MEKSKLIFQLGSADPELAVKAARLIAQDVAAVDLNCGCPKHFSVHSGMGAALLKNVDRLESILIALVKNIGIPYNIGISAKIRILEDIKETEALVRRICETGIIGLTVHCRTISMRNKEKAIRDQLKMISKICREKGVACIANGDIIDRKNGLEVIKEWDIDGAMIARAAKKNPSCFRMEGLLSQIEVAQEWLRMAIQTGNSFSNTKFCILQILDDKSISRKTVFQPFQNAKSFFEMVKILGIDI
;
A
#
# COMPACT_ATOMS: atom_id res chain seq x y z
N MET A 1 10.60 12.10 10.68
CA MET A 1 11.14 12.14 9.30
C MET A 1 10.06 11.93 8.24
N GLU A 2 9.10 11.01 8.45
CA GLU A 2 8.07 10.68 7.44
C GLU A 2 6.66 11.23 7.71
N LYS A 3 6.41 11.88 8.86
CA LYS A 3 5.07 12.39 9.27
C LYS A 3 4.30 13.08 8.13
N SER A 4 4.94 13.98 7.38
CA SER A 4 4.29 14.73 6.30
C SER A 4 4.05 13.93 5.00
N LYS A 5 4.38 12.63 5.01
CA LYS A 5 4.31 11.73 3.85
C LYS A 5 3.63 10.40 4.19
N LEU A 6 3.62 10.01 5.46
CA LEU A 6 3.09 8.74 5.93
C LEU A 6 1.57 8.73 5.86
N ILE A 7 1.02 7.70 5.22
CA ILE A 7 -0.42 7.41 5.18
C ILE A 7 -0.64 6.14 6.01
N PHE A 8 -1.39 6.25 7.10
CA PHE A 8 -1.68 5.12 7.97
C PHE A 8 -2.90 4.37 7.49
N GLN A 9 -2.71 3.14 7.00
CA GLN A 9 -3.82 2.30 6.57
C GLN A 9 -4.38 1.47 7.73
N LEU A 10 -5.69 1.57 7.96
CA LEU A 10 -6.42 0.75 8.93
C LEU A 10 -7.40 -0.21 8.25
N GLY A 11 -7.70 -1.32 8.92
CA GLY A 11 -8.85 -2.17 8.62
C GLY A 11 -9.89 -1.96 9.71
N SER A 12 -11.13 -1.66 9.32
CA SER A 12 -12.26 -1.60 10.25
C SER A 12 -13.54 -2.03 9.53
N ALA A 13 -14.49 -2.54 10.30
CA ALA A 13 -15.87 -2.80 9.88
C ALA A 13 -16.87 -1.96 10.68
N ASP A 14 -16.36 -1.04 11.52
CA ASP A 14 -17.13 -0.23 12.44
C ASP A 14 -16.64 1.23 12.41
N PRO A 15 -17.55 2.21 12.21
CA PRO A 15 -17.18 3.63 12.13
C PRO A 15 -16.56 4.17 13.42
N GLU A 16 -17.08 3.79 14.59
CA GLU A 16 -16.59 4.32 15.87
C GLU A 16 -15.19 3.80 16.20
N LEU A 17 -14.95 2.50 15.98
CA LEU A 17 -13.65 1.88 16.15
C LEU A 17 -12.62 2.46 15.18
N ALA A 18 -13.01 2.72 13.92
CA ALA A 18 -12.13 3.36 12.95
C ALA A 18 -11.70 4.76 13.43
N VAL A 19 -12.65 5.57 13.90
CA VAL A 19 -12.36 6.90 14.46
C VAL A 19 -11.50 6.82 15.71
N LYS A 20 -11.79 5.90 16.64
CA LYS A 20 -11.00 5.70 17.86
C LYS A 20 -9.54 5.35 17.52
N ALA A 21 -9.32 4.42 16.60
CA ALA A 21 -7.98 4.03 16.17
C ALA A 21 -7.25 5.17 15.45
N ALA A 22 -7.90 5.82 14.49
CA ALA A 22 -7.32 6.92 13.73
C ALA A 22 -6.96 8.12 14.61
N ARG A 23 -7.74 8.40 15.66
CA ARG A 23 -7.47 9.50 16.60
C ARG A 23 -6.12 9.35 17.32
N LEU A 24 -5.69 8.13 17.59
CA LEU A 24 -4.43 7.85 18.29
C LEU A 24 -3.20 8.26 17.46
N ILE A 25 -3.33 8.29 16.14
CA ILE A 25 -2.21 8.48 15.20
C ILE A 25 -2.34 9.75 14.37
N ALA A 26 -3.47 10.46 14.45
CA ALA A 26 -3.80 11.56 13.54
C ALA A 26 -2.79 12.72 13.58
N GLN A 27 -2.10 12.91 14.71
CA GLN A 27 -1.06 13.93 14.84
C GLN A 27 0.29 13.50 14.25
N ASP A 28 0.47 12.24 13.86
CA ASP A 28 1.76 11.67 13.45
C ASP A 28 1.82 11.30 11.96
N VAL A 29 0.70 11.47 11.24
CA VAL A 29 0.54 11.04 9.84
C VAL A 29 0.03 12.19 8.98
N ALA A 30 0.20 12.08 7.66
CA ALA A 30 -0.35 13.03 6.68
C ALA A 30 -1.77 12.66 6.25
N ALA A 31 -2.13 11.37 6.37
CA ALA A 31 -3.46 10.87 6.04
C ALA A 31 -3.76 9.53 6.71
N VAL A 32 -5.04 9.17 6.74
CA VAL A 32 -5.55 7.87 7.14
C VAL A 32 -6.22 7.20 5.93
N ASP A 33 -5.91 5.93 5.69
CA ASP A 33 -6.46 5.14 4.59
C ASP A 33 -7.33 3.99 5.11
N LEU A 34 -8.51 3.78 4.53
CA LEU A 34 -9.34 2.60 4.81
C LEU A 34 -9.03 1.46 3.82
N ASN A 35 -8.63 0.31 4.34
CA ASN A 35 -8.49 -0.89 3.53
C ASN A 35 -9.86 -1.52 3.21
N CYS A 36 -10.26 -1.44 1.94
CA CYS A 36 -11.48 -2.06 1.43
C CYS A 36 -11.18 -3.18 0.41
N GLY A 37 -9.92 -3.62 0.30
CA GLY A 37 -9.48 -4.51 -0.80
C GLY A 37 -8.84 -5.83 -0.35
N CYS A 38 -8.63 -6.05 0.95
CA CYS A 38 -7.97 -7.25 1.46
C CYS A 38 -8.89 -8.49 1.35
N PRO A 39 -8.51 -9.54 0.60
CA PRO A 39 -9.32 -10.75 0.45
C PRO A 39 -9.01 -11.82 1.51
N LYS A 40 -8.07 -11.58 2.44
CA LYS A 40 -7.63 -12.58 3.42
C LYS A 40 -8.77 -12.93 4.38
N HIS A 41 -8.88 -14.21 4.73
CA HIS A 41 -9.96 -14.75 5.55
C HIS A 41 -10.20 -13.96 6.85
N PHE A 42 -9.15 -13.64 7.62
CA PHE A 42 -9.29 -12.89 8.87
C PHE A 42 -9.93 -11.51 8.67
N SER A 43 -9.67 -10.86 7.54
CA SER A 43 -10.23 -9.56 7.19
C SER A 43 -11.70 -9.70 6.83
N VAL A 44 -11.99 -10.62 5.90
CA VAL A 44 -13.35 -10.82 5.36
C VAL A 44 -14.30 -11.33 6.44
N HIS A 45 -13.87 -12.28 7.27
CA HIS A 45 -14.68 -12.82 8.37
C HIS A 45 -15.05 -11.76 9.42
N SER A 46 -14.17 -10.78 9.63
CA SER A 46 -14.41 -9.65 10.52
C SER A 46 -15.20 -8.51 9.86
N GLY A 47 -15.69 -8.69 8.63
CA GLY A 47 -16.41 -7.66 7.87
C GLY A 47 -15.54 -6.53 7.32
N MET A 48 -14.21 -6.68 7.32
CA MET A 48 -13.23 -5.68 6.88
C MET A 48 -12.70 -6.00 5.48
N GLY A 49 -11.97 -5.06 4.86
CA GLY A 49 -11.30 -5.31 3.59
C GLY A 49 -12.31 -5.53 2.47
N ALA A 50 -12.11 -6.58 1.68
CA ALA A 50 -12.96 -6.88 0.52
C ALA A 50 -14.44 -7.15 0.88
N ALA A 51 -14.75 -7.48 2.14
CA ALA A 51 -16.13 -7.61 2.61
C ALA A 51 -16.91 -6.27 2.56
N LEU A 52 -16.22 -5.14 2.72
CA LEU A 52 -16.83 -3.82 2.63
C LEU A 52 -17.36 -3.52 1.23
N LEU A 53 -16.79 -4.11 0.18
CA LEU A 53 -17.26 -3.93 -1.19
C LEU A 53 -18.64 -4.56 -1.44
N LYS A 54 -19.07 -5.49 -0.56
CA LYS A 54 -20.41 -6.08 -0.57
C LYS A 54 -21.41 -5.33 0.31
N ASN A 55 -20.94 -4.43 1.16
CA ASN A 55 -21.76 -3.62 2.06
C ASN A 55 -21.30 -2.16 1.99
N VAL A 56 -21.71 -1.51 0.89
CA VAL A 56 -21.25 -0.15 0.56
C VAL A 56 -21.75 0.88 1.59
N ASP A 57 -22.94 0.68 2.18
CA ASP A 57 -23.47 1.55 3.24
C ASP A 57 -22.54 1.57 4.46
N ARG A 58 -22.02 0.39 4.86
CA ARG A 58 -21.04 0.30 5.94
C ARG A 58 -19.73 0.98 5.56
N LEU A 59 -19.24 0.77 4.33
CA LEU A 59 -18.04 1.43 3.84
C LEU A 59 -18.17 2.96 3.92
N GLU A 60 -19.26 3.51 3.38
CA GLU A 60 -19.54 4.94 3.41
C GLU A 60 -19.62 5.49 4.83
N SER A 61 -20.36 4.83 5.73
CA SER A 61 -20.48 5.29 7.12
C SER A 61 -19.13 5.36 7.83
N ILE A 62 -18.18 4.45 7.56
CA ILE A 62 -16.82 4.51 8.08
C ILE A 62 -16.07 5.72 7.50
N LEU A 63 -16.12 5.92 6.18
CA LEU A 63 -15.42 7.04 5.54
C LEU A 63 -15.96 8.40 5.98
N ILE A 64 -17.28 8.56 6.03
CA ILE A 64 -17.94 9.79 6.52
C ILE A 64 -17.52 10.07 7.97
N ALA A 65 -17.51 9.04 8.83
CA ALA A 65 -17.09 9.20 10.21
C ALA A 65 -15.61 9.61 10.32
N LEU A 66 -14.72 9.02 9.52
CA LEU A 66 -13.31 9.38 9.46
C LEU A 66 -13.11 10.81 8.94
N VAL A 67 -13.76 11.21 7.85
CA VAL A 67 -13.69 12.57 7.30
C VAL A 67 -14.13 13.60 8.34
N LYS A 68 -15.30 13.39 8.95
CA LYS A 68 -15.89 14.31 9.92
C LYS A 68 -15.07 14.43 11.22
N ASN A 69 -14.57 13.32 11.76
CA ASN A 69 -14.02 13.29 13.11
C ASN A 69 -12.50 13.23 13.17
N ILE A 70 -11.84 12.98 12.04
CA ILE A 70 -10.39 12.87 11.92
C ILE A 70 -9.86 13.83 10.85
N GLY A 71 -10.32 13.69 9.60
CA GLY A 71 -9.79 14.48 8.48
C GLY A 71 -9.91 15.99 8.72
N ILE A 72 -11.14 16.46 8.98
CA ILE A 72 -11.41 17.88 9.24
C ILE A 72 -10.74 18.37 10.54
N PRO A 73 -10.91 17.72 11.72
CA PRO A 73 -10.38 18.26 12.98
C PRO A 73 -8.84 18.28 13.07
N TYR A 74 -8.15 17.35 12.39
CA TYR A 74 -6.69 17.27 12.39
C TYR A 74 -6.05 17.84 11.13
N ASN A 75 -6.86 18.31 10.16
CA ASN A 75 -6.42 18.80 8.86
C ASN A 75 -5.51 17.81 8.12
N ILE A 76 -5.94 16.54 8.05
CA ILE A 76 -5.25 15.45 7.35
C ILE A 76 -6.18 14.80 6.32
N GLY A 77 -5.60 14.12 5.33
CA GLY A 77 -6.37 13.41 4.32
C GLY A 77 -7.07 12.16 4.83
N ILE A 78 -8.26 11.85 4.32
CA ILE A 78 -8.83 10.50 4.39
C ILE A 78 -8.80 9.91 2.99
N SER A 79 -8.32 8.68 2.85
CA SER A 79 -8.32 7.94 1.59
C SER A 79 -8.92 6.54 1.75
N ALA A 80 -9.18 5.88 0.63
CA ALA A 80 -9.56 4.48 0.61
C ALA A 80 -8.79 3.70 -0.44
N LYS A 81 -8.57 2.40 -0.17
CA LYS A 81 -8.01 1.47 -1.15
C LYS A 81 -8.98 0.34 -1.46
N ILE A 82 -9.43 0.28 -2.71
CA ILE A 82 -10.40 -0.72 -3.20
C ILE A 82 -9.78 -1.69 -4.21
N ARG A 83 -10.59 -2.67 -4.62
CA ARG A 83 -10.43 -3.49 -5.83
C ARG A 83 -11.56 -3.15 -6.79
N ILE A 84 -11.35 -3.35 -8.09
CA ILE A 84 -12.44 -3.31 -9.08
C ILE A 84 -13.41 -4.47 -8.87
N LEU A 85 -14.65 -4.33 -9.32
CA LEU A 85 -15.64 -5.40 -9.38
C LEU A 85 -15.70 -6.01 -10.79
N GLU A 86 -16.37 -7.16 -10.90
CA GLU A 86 -16.51 -7.87 -12.18
C GLU A 86 -17.39 -7.07 -13.16
N ASP A 87 -18.50 -6.51 -12.68
CA ASP A 87 -19.32 -5.57 -13.44
C ASP A 87 -18.76 -4.14 -13.33
N ILE A 88 -18.56 -3.52 -14.49
CA ILE A 88 -18.11 -2.13 -14.63
C ILE A 88 -19.14 -1.17 -14.03
N LYS A 89 -20.45 -1.45 -14.19
CA LYS A 89 -21.53 -0.62 -13.64
C LYS A 89 -21.54 -0.65 -12.11
N GLU A 90 -21.29 -1.82 -11.52
CA GLU A 90 -21.15 -1.93 -10.07
C GLU A 90 -19.92 -1.19 -9.57
N THR A 91 -18.80 -1.26 -10.30
CA THR A 91 -17.60 -0.47 -9.96
C THR A 91 -17.87 1.03 -10.06
N GLU A 92 -18.56 1.49 -11.11
CA GLU A 92 -18.97 2.89 -11.25
C GLU A 92 -19.83 3.34 -10.06
N ALA A 93 -20.89 2.59 -9.74
CA ALA A 93 -21.79 2.91 -8.63
C ALA A 93 -21.04 2.98 -7.29
N LEU A 94 -20.15 2.00 -7.03
CA LEU A 94 -19.30 1.97 -5.84
C LEU A 94 -18.40 3.20 -5.76
N VAL A 95 -17.70 3.55 -6.85
CA VAL A 95 -16.75 4.67 -6.86
C VAL A 95 -17.48 6.00 -6.67
N ARG A 96 -18.63 6.21 -7.31
CA ARG A 96 -19.45 7.42 -7.09
C ARG A 96 -19.80 7.58 -5.62
N ARG A 97 -20.34 6.52 -5.02
CA ARG A 97 -20.69 6.45 -3.59
C ARG A 97 -19.51 6.79 -2.67
N ILE A 98 -18.36 6.17 -2.91
CA ILE A 98 -17.13 6.45 -2.16
C ILE A 98 -16.71 7.93 -2.30
N CYS A 99 -16.73 8.49 -3.51
CA CYS A 99 -16.30 9.87 -3.75
C CYS A 99 -17.24 10.92 -3.10
N GLU A 100 -18.51 10.60 -2.83
CA GLU A 100 -19.41 11.50 -2.09
C GLU A 100 -19.09 11.61 -0.59
N THR A 101 -18.25 10.72 -0.05
CA THR A 101 -17.96 10.70 1.39
C THR A 101 -17.01 11.81 1.86
N GLY A 102 -16.37 12.52 0.93
CA GLY A 102 -15.40 13.58 1.23
C GLY A 102 -13.95 13.10 1.41
N ILE A 103 -13.61 11.88 0.97
CA ILE A 103 -12.21 11.44 0.89
C ILE A 103 -11.42 12.30 -0.11
N ILE A 104 -10.09 12.37 0.07
CA ILE A 104 -9.21 13.12 -0.82
C ILE A 104 -8.49 12.24 -1.85
N GLY A 105 -8.51 10.91 -1.66
CA GLY A 105 -7.79 9.99 -2.55
C GLY A 105 -8.39 8.59 -2.57
N LEU A 106 -8.42 7.99 -3.75
CA LEU A 106 -8.90 6.64 -3.99
C LEU A 106 -7.81 5.84 -4.70
N THR A 107 -7.28 4.81 -4.04
CA THR A 107 -6.39 3.84 -4.66
C THR A 107 -7.16 2.65 -5.19
N VAL A 108 -7.01 2.35 -6.48
CA VAL A 108 -7.70 1.23 -7.15
C VAL A 108 -6.70 0.13 -7.48
N HIS A 109 -6.81 -1.00 -6.78
CA HIS A 109 -6.16 -2.22 -7.23
C HIS A 109 -6.94 -2.79 -8.42
N CYS A 110 -6.33 -2.71 -9.59
CA CYS A 110 -6.85 -3.12 -10.89
C CYS A 110 -6.94 -4.65 -11.03
N ARG A 111 -7.54 -5.34 -10.05
CA ARG A 111 -7.86 -6.77 -10.04
C ARG A 111 -9.12 -6.96 -9.21
N THR A 112 -9.98 -7.88 -9.59
CA THR A 112 -11.13 -8.28 -8.78
C THR A 112 -10.67 -9.03 -7.52
N ILE A 113 -11.62 -9.31 -6.61
CA ILE A 113 -11.33 -10.06 -5.37
C ILE A 113 -10.88 -11.50 -5.67
N SER A 114 -11.48 -12.13 -6.68
CA SER A 114 -11.26 -13.53 -7.08
C SER A 114 -9.92 -13.75 -7.80
N MET A 115 -9.38 -12.71 -8.45
CA MET A 115 -8.12 -12.80 -9.18
C MET A 115 -6.90 -13.07 -8.29
N ARG A 116 -6.08 -14.03 -8.73
CA ARG A 116 -4.78 -14.36 -8.16
C ARG A 116 -3.75 -13.28 -8.51
N ASN A 117 -2.72 -13.19 -7.68
CA ASN A 117 -1.64 -12.20 -7.87
C ASN A 117 -0.87 -12.35 -9.20
N LYS A 118 -0.85 -13.55 -9.81
CA LYS A 118 -0.15 -13.80 -11.07
C LYS A 118 -0.93 -13.34 -12.31
N GLU A 119 -2.24 -13.19 -12.19
CA GLU A 119 -3.09 -12.69 -13.28
C GLU A 119 -2.79 -11.21 -13.51
N LYS A 120 -2.84 -10.75 -14.76
CA LYS A 120 -2.52 -9.35 -15.11
C LYS A 120 -3.56 -8.38 -14.54
N ALA A 121 -3.12 -7.17 -14.20
CA ALA A 121 -4.01 -6.10 -13.80
C ALA A 121 -4.92 -5.67 -14.97
N ILE A 122 -6.20 -5.47 -14.69
CA ILE A 122 -7.23 -5.01 -15.63
C ILE A 122 -7.41 -3.50 -15.43
N ARG A 123 -6.86 -2.70 -16.36
CA ARG A 123 -6.80 -1.24 -16.22
C ARG A 123 -7.92 -0.49 -16.94
N ASP A 124 -8.71 -1.19 -17.76
CA ASP A 124 -9.71 -0.58 -18.65
C ASP A 124 -10.75 0.30 -17.94
N GLN A 125 -11.03 0.00 -16.66
CA GLN A 125 -11.96 0.78 -15.84
C GLN A 125 -11.36 2.10 -15.30
N LEU A 126 -10.03 2.28 -15.34
CA LEU A 126 -9.36 3.44 -14.73
C LEU A 126 -9.80 4.77 -15.32
N LYS A 127 -10.08 4.87 -16.62
CA LYS A 127 -10.55 6.13 -17.24
C LYS A 127 -11.88 6.59 -16.66
N MET A 128 -12.83 5.65 -16.51
CA MET A 128 -14.13 5.91 -15.90
C MET A 128 -13.96 6.32 -14.44
N ILE A 129 -13.14 5.58 -13.68
CA ILE A 129 -12.90 5.87 -12.26
C ILE A 129 -12.24 7.23 -12.07
N SER A 130 -11.20 7.55 -12.86
CA SER A 130 -10.50 8.83 -12.84
C SER A 130 -11.44 10.00 -13.07
N LYS A 131 -12.34 9.88 -14.05
CA LYS A 131 -13.34 10.90 -14.35
C LYS A 131 -14.24 11.18 -13.13
N ILE A 132 -14.77 10.13 -12.50
CA ILE A 132 -15.63 10.26 -11.30
C ILE A 132 -14.86 10.89 -10.14
N CYS A 133 -13.63 10.44 -9.89
CA CYS A 133 -12.78 11.00 -8.87
C CYS A 133 -12.57 12.51 -9.09
N ARG A 134 -12.24 12.91 -10.33
CA ARG A 134 -12.02 14.31 -10.71
C ARG A 134 -13.28 15.18 -10.58
N GLU A 135 -14.45 14.65 -10.92
CA GLU A 135 -15.75 15.32 -10.70
C GLU A 135 -15.98 15.72 -9.23
N LYS A 136 -15.32 15.01 -8.30
CA LYS A 136 -15.44 15.20 -6.84
C LYS A 136 -14.17 15.73 -6.17
N GLY A 137 -13.14 16.10 -6.94
CA GLY A 137 -11.87 16.58 -6.40
C GLY A 137 -11.07 15.51 -5.63
N VAL A 138 -11.32 14.22 -5.90
CA VAL A 138 -10.61 13.08 -5.31
C VAL A 138 -9.45 12.69 -6.21
N ALA A 139 -8.25 12.46 -5.66
CA ALA A 139 -7.13 11.94 -6.43
C ALA A 139 -7.33 10.44 -6.74
N CYS A 140 -7.09 10.02 -7.99
CA CYS A 140 -7.17 8.63 -8.44
C CYS A 140 -5.78 8.00 -8.56
N ILE A 141 -5.51 6.94 -7.80
CA ILE A 141 -4.22 6.24 -7.76
C ILE A 141 -4.37 4.82 -8.31
N ALA A 142 -3.65 4.47 -9.37
CA ALA A 142 -3.64 3.09 -9.87
C ALA A 142 -2.73 2.19 -9.05
N ASN A 143 -3.17 0.95 -8.81
CA ASN A 143 -2.36 -0.09 -8.21
C ASN A 143 -2.52 -1.42 -8.97
N GLY A 144 -1.44 -2.19 -9.06
CA GLY A 144 -1.42 -3.46 -9.78
C GLY A 144 -0.51 -3.41 -11.00
N ASP A 145 0.49 -4.29 -11.00
CA ASP A 145 1.52 -4.38 -12.05
C ASP A 145 2.24 -3.07 -12.36
N ILE A 146 2.41 -2.22 -11.34
CA ILE A 146 3.36 -1.11 -11.38
C ILE A 146 4.69 -1.66 -10.86
N ILE A 147 5.73 -1.62 -11.70
CA ILE A 147 7.00 -2.34 -11.44
C ILE A 147 8.15 -1.42 -11.03
N ASP A 148 8.12 -0.15 -11.40
CA ASP A 148 9.08 0.87 -11.00
C ASP A 148 8.49 2.27 -11.24
N ARG A 149 9.24 3.32 -10.90
CA ARG A 149 8.83 4.70 -11.08
C ARG A 149 8.57 5.06 -12.54
N LYS A 150 9.41 4.61 -13.47
CA LYS A 150 9.26 4.91 -14.90
C LYS A 150 7.95 4.34 -15.43
N ASN A 151 7.69 3.06 -15.17
CA ASN A 151 6.44 2.40 -15.51
C ASN A 151 5.24 3.05 -14.82
N GLY A 152 5.38 3.50 -13.57
CA GLY A 152 4.35 4.26 -12.88
C GLY A 152 3.97 5.55 -13.62
N LEU A 153 4.96 6.34 -14.08
CA LEU A 153 4.74 7.57 -14.86
C LEU A 153 4.10 7.30 -16.22
N GLU A 154 4.48 6.21 -16.88
CA GLU A 154 3.85 5.77 -18.13
C GLU A 154 2.37 5.44 -17.92
N VAL A 155 2.05 4.67 -16.88
CA VAL A 155 0.66 4.32 -16.54
C VAL A 155 -0.17 5.55 -16.16
N ILE A 156 0.42 6.48 -15.40
CA ILE A 156 -0.21 7.76 -15.05
C ILE A 156 -0.62 8.51 -16.32
N LYS A 157 0.30 8.64 -17.27
CA LYS A 157 0.06 9.34 -18.55
C LYS A 157 -0.95 8.60 -19.43
N GLU A 158 -0.84 7.28 -19.54
CA GLU A 158 -1.68 6.45 -20.42
C GLU A 158 -3.15 6.46 -19.98
N TRP A 159 -3.40 6.45 -18.66
CA TRP A 159 -4.73 6.31 -18.09
C TRP A 159 -5.33 7.63 -17.56
N ASP A 160 -4.60 8.75 -17.68
CA ASP A 160 -5.00 10.09 -17.20
C ASP A 160 -5.46 10.06 -15.74
N ILE A 161 -4.59 9.57 -14.85
CA ILE A 161 -4.80 9.44 -13.40
C ILE A 161 -3.77 10.26 -12.63
N ASP A 162 -3.98 10.45 -11.33
CA ASP A 162 -3.16 11.34 -10.51
C ASP A 162 -1.91 10.67 -9.91
N GLY A 163 -1.90 9.33 -9.81
CA GLY A 163 -0.77 8.62 -9.22
C GLY A 163 -0.74 7.11 -9.48
N ALA A 164 0.36 6.49 -9.08
CA ALA A 164 0.56 5.05 -9.13
C ALA A 164 1.19 4.54 -7.82
N MET A 165 0.69 3.40 -7.33
CA MET A 165 1.16 2.76 -6.11
C MET A 165 1.92 1.47 -6.44
N ILE A 166 3.16 1.38 -5.96
CA ILE A 166 4.04 0.21 -6.13
C ILE A 166 4.04 -0.62 -4.85
N ALA A 167 3.80 -1.93 -4.95
CA ALA A 167 3.78 -2.83 -3.79
C ALA A 167 4.79 -3.98 -3.93
N ARG A 168 4.54 -4.93 -4.84
CA ARG A 168 5.39 -6.13 -4.97
C ARG A 168 6.82 -5.81 -5.42
N ALA A 169 6.99 -4.85 -6.32
CA ALA A 169 8.32 -4.45 -6.76
C ALA A 169 9.07 -3.74 -5.63
N ALA A 170 8.43 -2.81 -4.91
CA ALA A 170 9.00 -2.18 -3.72
C ALA A 170 9.37 -3.19 -2.63
N LYS A 171 8.55 -4.23 -2.41
CA LYS A 171 8.87 -5.32 -1.48
C LYS A 171 10.15 -6.07 -1.87
N LYS A 172 10.38 -6.28 -3.18
CA LYS A 172 11.58 -6.96 -3.68
C LYS A 172 12.80 -6.05 -3.71
N ASN A 173 12.60 -4.78 -4.07
CA ASN A 173 13.65 -3.79 -4.18
C ASN A 173 13.02 -2.38 -4.06
N PRO A 174 13.08 -1.75 -2.86
CA PRO A 174 12.57 -0.40 -2.62
C PRO A 174 13.20 0.67 -3.53
N SER A 175 14.37 0.42 -4.10
CA SER A 175 15.01 1.35 -5.05
C SER A 175 14.21 1.52 -6.36
N CYS A 176 13.14 0.75 -6.58
CA CYS A 176 12.18 0.92 -7.67
C CYS A 176 11.55 2.32 -7.78
N PHE A 177 11.65 3.16 -6.73
CA PHE A 177 11.21 4.55 -6.75
C PHE A 177 12.24 5.54 -7.31
N ARG A 178 13.47 5.10 -7.60
CA ARG A 178 14.55 5.94 -8.16
C ARG A 178 14.33 6.24 -9.64
N MET A 179 14.84 7.37 -10.11
CA MET A 179 14.88 7.68 -11.55
C MET A 179 16.10 7.06 -12.23
N GLU A 180 17.18 6.92 -11.46
CA GLU A 180 18.50 6.48 -11.90
C GLU A 180 18.57 4.96 -12.12
N GLY A 181 17.47 4.25 -11.89
CA GLY A 181 17.38 2.80 -11.96
C GLY A 181 17.55 2.11 -10.61
N LEU A 182 17.46 0.78 -10.66
CA LEU A 182 17.53 -0.08 -9.48
C LEU A 182 18.96 -0.17 -8.94
N LEU A 183 19.07 -0.10 -7.62
CA LEU A 183 20.28 -0.52 -6.89
C LEU A 183 20.34 -2.05 -6.82
N SER A 184 21.53 -2.60 -6.59
CA SER A 184 21.69 -4.03 -6.38
C SER A 184 20.99 -4.51 -5.11
N GLN A 185 20.63 -5.79 -5.07
CA GLN A 185 19.96 -6.37 -3.89
C GLN A 185 20.83 -6.30 -2.63
N ILE A 186 22.16 -6.33 -2.77
CA ILE A 186 23.09 -6.18 -1.64
C ILE A 186 23.04 -4.76 -1.11
N GLU A 187 23.18 -3.73 -1.96
CA GLU A 187 23.12 -2.32 -1.52
C GLU A 187 21.81 -2.01 -0.80
N VAL A 188 20.70 -2.52 -1.34
CA VAL A 188 19.38 -2.35 -0.76
C VAL A 188 19.25 -3.07 0.59
N ALA A 189 19.75 -4.31 0.69
CA ALA A 189 19.73 -5.06 1.93
C ALA A 189 20.60 -4.39 3.02
N GLN A 190 21.75 -3.84 2.63
CA GLN A 190 22.65 -3.11 3.53
C GLN A 190 21.96 -1.86 4.08
N GLU A 191 21.37 -1.04 3.22
CA GLU A 191 20.69 0.19 3.65
C GLU A 191 19.47 -0.12 4.52
N TRP A 192 18.72 -1.18 4.18
CA TRP A 192 17.63 -1.61 5.03
C TRP A 192 18.13 -2.07 6.41
N LEU A 193 19.22 -2.84 6.48
CA LEU A 193 19.77 -3.25 7.78
C LEU A 193 20.22 -2.06 8.63
N ARG A 194 20.88 -1.05 8.04
CA ARG A 194 21.27 0.18 8.75
C ARG A 194 20.05 0.89 9.33
N MET A 195 19.03 1.13 8.51
CA MET A 195 17.80 1.80 8.93
C MET A 195 17.05 0.99 10.01
N ALA A 196 17.02 -0.33 9.88
CA ALA A 196 16.40 -1.21 10.88
C ALA A 196 17.09 -1.12 12.24
N ILE A 197 18.43 -1.09 12.28
CA ILE A 197 19.20 -0.90 13.51
C ILE A 197 18.94 0.49 14.09
N GLN A 198 19.02 1.53 13.26
CA GLN A 198 18.83 2.92 13.68
C GLN A 198 17.43 3.18 14.28
N THR A 199 16.40 2.53 13.73
CA THR A 199 15.01 2.68 14.18
C THR A 199 14.58 1.69 15.25
N GLY A 200 15.48 0.78 15.67
CA GLY A 200 15.15 -0.26 16.64
C GLY A 200 14.12 -1.27 16.15
N ASN A 201 14.04 -1.51 14.84
CA ASN A 201 13.11 -2.47 14.25
C ASN A 201 13.40 -3.88 14.76
N SER A 202 12.35 -4.69 14.96
CA SER A 202 12.51 -6.02 15.55
C SER A 202 13.34 -6.94 14.66
N PHE A 203 14.19 -7.76 15.28
CA PHE A 203 15.06 -8.70 14.57
C PHE A 203 14.31 -9.60 13.59
N SER A 204 13.17 -10.17 14.03
CA SER A 204 12.35 -11.07 13.21
C SER A 204 11.78 -10.37 11.97
N ASN A 205 11.29 -9.14 12.13
CA ASN A 205 10.76 -8.35 11.01
C ASN A 205 11.88 -7.93 10.05
N THR A 206 13.01 -7.42 10.58
CA THR A 206 14.18 -7.07 9.76
C THR A 206 14.67 -8.27 8.94
N LYS A 207 14.81 -9.44 9.58
CA LYS A 207 15.18 -10.68 8.91
C LYS A 207 14.22 -11.05 7.80
N PHE A 208 12.92 -11.03 8.09
CA PHE A 208 11.89 -11.35 7.11
C PHE A 208 11.97 -10.44 5.89
N CYS A 209 12.02 -9.12 6.10
CA CYS A 209 12.04 -8.17 4.99
C CYS A 209 13.31 -8.27 4.15
N ILE A 210 14.49 -8.37 4.77
CA ILE A 210 15.74 -8.51 4.01
C ILE A 210 15.79 -9.85 3.25
N LEU A 211 15.23 -10.93 3.79
CA LEU A 211 15.10 -12.19 3.04
C LEU A 211 14.21 -12.07 1.80
N GLN A 212 13.20 -11.17 1.80
CA GLN A 212 12.40 -10.92 0.59
C GLN A 212 13.20 -10.18 -0.49
N ILE A 213 14.19 -9.37 -0.10
CA ILE A 213 15.09 -8.62 -0.99
C ILE A 213 16.18 -9.56 -1.53
N LEU A 214 16.73 -10.40 -0.66
CA LEU A 214 17.77 -11.36 -1.01
C LEU A 214 17.27 -12.59 -1.78
N ASP A 215 15.95 -12.86 -1.83
CA ASP A 215 15.36 -13.93 -2.67
C ASP A 215 15.31 -13.50 -4.14
N ASP A 216 16.50 -13.33 -4.72
CA ASP A 216 16.73 -12.94 -6.11
C ASP A 216 17.76 -13.89 -6.74
N LYS A 217 17.68 -14.05 -8.07
CA LYS A 217 18.60 -14.90 -8.84
C LYS A 217 20.02 -14.35 -8.84
N SER A 218 20.20 -13.04 -8.66
CA SER A 218 21.52 -12.42 -8.57
C SER A 218 22.25 -12.71 -7.25
N ILE A 219 21.55 -13.25 -6.25
CA ILE A 219 22.11 -13.52 -4.93
C ILE A 219 22.57 -14.98 -4.81
N SER A 220 23.81 -15.16 -4.36
CA SER A 220 24.34 -16.48 -4.06
C SER A 220 23.57 -17.13 -2.91
N ARG A 221 22.89 -18.24 -3.22
CA ARG A 221 22.16 -19.05 -2.23
C ARG A 221 23.08 -19.53 -1.10
N LYS A 222 24.27 -20.03 -1.45
CA LYS A 222 25.21 -20.66 -0.52
C LYS A 222 25.97 -19.65 0.34
N THR A 223 26.39 -18.53 -0.24
CA THR A 223 27.30 -17.58 0.46
C THR A 223 26.59 -16.38 1.07
N VAL A 224 25.36 -16.06 0.66
CA VAL A 224 24.61 -14.91 1.19
C VAL A 224 23.26 -15.34 1.76
N PHE A 225 22.37 -15.91 0.93
CA PHE A 225 20.98 -16.15 1.35
C PHE A 225 20.85 -17.13 2.52
N GLN A 226 21.45 -18.32 2.43
CA GLN A 226 21.40 -19.35 3.48
C GLN A 226 22.08 -18.88 4.78
N PRO A 227 23.28 -18.28 4.75
CA PRO A 227 23.86 -17.64 5.94
C PRO A 227 22.92 -16.62 6.57
N PHE A 228 22.33 -15.72 5.77
CA PHE A 228 21.40 -14.70 6.28
C PHE A 228 20.13 -15.32 6.86
N GLN A 229 19.60 -16.37 6.23
CA GLN A 229 18.47 -17.14 6.74
C GLN A 229 18.79 -17.82 8.07
N ASN A 230 20.04 -18.18 8.32
CA ASN A 230 20.46 -18.81 9.57
C ASN A 230 20.87 -17.82 10.66
N ALA A 231 21.12 -16.56 10.31
CA ALA A 231 21.53 -15.52 11.24
C ALA A 231 20.58 -15.40 12.45
N LYS A 232 21.14 -15.23 13.65
CA LYS A 232 20.44 -15.14 14.94
C LYS A 232 20.61 -13.79 15.64
N SER A 233 21.45 -12.91 15.10
CA SER A 233 21.70 -11.58 15.63
C SER A 233 21.91 -10.56 14.51
N PHE A 234 21.76 -9.27 14.84
CA PHE A 234 22.12 -8.20 13.90
C PHE A 234 23.60 -8.25 13.55
N PHE A 235 24.48 -8.55 14.51
CA PHE A 235 25.93 -8.68 14.27
C PHE A 235 26.26 -9.68 13.15
N GLU A 236 25.61 -10.85 13.14
CA GLU A 236 25.79 -11.82 12.06
C GLU A 236 25.30 -11.29 10.71
N MET A 237 24.15 -10.62 10.67
CA MET A 237 23.62 -10.02 9.44
C MET A 237 24.57 -8.96 8.86
N VAL A 238 25.15 -8.13 9.73
CA VAL A 238 26.11 -7.08 9.39
C VAL A 238 27.36 -7.69 8.76
N LYS A 239 27.90 -8.75 9.38
CA LYS A 239 29.05 -9.49 8.85
C LYS A 239 28.74 -10.15 7.50
N ILE A 240 27.57 -10.75 7.34
CA ILE A 240 27.16 -11.42 6.08
C ILE A 240 27.02 -10.40 4.94
N LEU A 241 26.45 -9.23 5.23
CA LEU A 241 26.27 -8.16 4.25
C LEU A 241 27.50 -7.28 4.06
N GLY A 242 28.58 -7.48 4.84
CA GLY A 242 29.81 -6.69 4.75
C GLY A 242 29.57 -5.20 5.03
N ILE A 243 28.79 -4.89 6.07
CA ILE A 243 28.53 -3.50 6.47
C ILE A 243 29.54 -3.09 7.54
N ASP A 244 30.21 -1.97 7.30
CA ASP A 244 30.97 -1.27 8.34
C ASP A 244 30.00 -0.38 9.15
N ILE A 245 29.89 -0.62 10.45
CA ILE A 245 29.02 0.10 11.40
C ILE A 245 29.80 0.47 12.65
#